data_AF-A0A3E1EGS9-F1
#
_entry.id   AF-A0A3E1EGS9-F1
#
_cell.length_a   1.000
_cell.length_b   1.000
_cell.length_c   1.000
_cell.angle_alpha   90.00
_cell.angle_beta   90.00
_cell.angle_gamma   90.00
#
_symmetry.space_group_name_H-M   'P 1'
#
loop_
_entity.id
_entity.type
_entity.pdbx_description
1 polymer ?
#
loop_
_entity_poly.entity_id
_entity_poly.type
_entity_poly.pdbx_seq_one_letter_code
_entity_poly.pdbx_strand_id
1 'polypeptide(L)'
;NANNFAGGTTLNTGNLAIGNNAGLGTGPLTVNGGSISSTSMDDRSLPNNLVLAATTNLGDPANFGKLTFTGTTQLGTANRVINLNSDAEFAGAVTGTGFGFTRNGAGILTLSGPNTYTGTTTVNSGFLILNGSNNSTGATTINNGGIMLGSAINGGLATGTLTFGALLETVIQPVGGDRTISNNVVLTYNASVGGVGAVYGTHNLTINGNFTFASGGGGNRTLNSSLDAGKNLTLAGQVRLTDNATARNQTITGTGVTNITGPVVNGGTGAGSLTKNGTGTVILSNTSTYTGTTTVSGGTLAVSGAGTIPNTSGITVNGATAAFMQNSSAPNTRNFTLTRGTLGGTGTLTGLITANSNVTIAPGDRTLESPARGTLTVNNGVTLLPGSTAAMRLFGPASNDSDKLVQNTTGTMTFDGTLDVTSAAAFNPVAGASYDLFDWIDAPIGTFAVINLPELPEGLAWQDFGGGVRFDYSTGQIRIVSNITYASWLAANAPATGFTTDSDNDGVPNGVEHVLGTNPNTPSAGLNQVTATPNSFTFRHQLNPALASDVAYTYQWSTDLTEWKTSGQSNTGGVQTAISASAPDANNIVTVTMTITAGSSTRLSGRLVATQ
;
A
#
# COMPACT_ATOMS: atom_id res chain seq x y z
N ASN A 1 -38.58 15.29 45.77
CA ASN A 1 -38.12 15.18 47.17
C ASN A 1 -37.38 13.87 47.37
N ALA A 2 -36.36 13.86 48.23
CA ALA A 2 -35.70 12.63 48.65
C ALA A 2 -36.62 11.86 49.61
N ASN A 3 -36.61 10.54 49.53
CA ASN A 3 -37.33 9.64 50.41
C ASN A 3 -36.34 8.71 51.12
N ASN A 4 -36.69 8.20 52.30
CA ASN A 4 -35.82 7.33 53.12
C ASN A 4 -36.45 5.98 53.46
N PHE A 5 -37.57 5.60 52.81
CA PHE A 5 -38.20 4.31 53.05
C PHE A 5 -37.33 3.16 52.52
N ALA A 6 -37.33 2.04 53.26
CA ALA A 6 -36.53 0.85 52.93
C ALA A 6 -37.33 -0.31 52.33
N GLY A 7 -38.68 -0.23 52.35
CA GLY A 7 -39.57 -1.32 51.90
C GLY A 7 -39.59 -1.57 50.39
N GLY A 8 -38.97 -0.69 49.60
CA GLY A 8 -38.94 -0.77 48.14
C GLY A 8 -40.13 -0.12 47.44
N THR A 9 -40.05 -0.06 46.12
CA THR A 9 -41.07 0.49 45.23
C THR A 9 -41.46 -0.59 44.21
N THR A 10 -42.76 -0.80 43.99
CA THR A 10 -43.25 -1.70 42.92
C THR A 10 -44.05 -0.91 41.89
N LEU A 11 -43.61 -0.94 40.63
CA LEU A 11 -44.31 -0.38 39.50
C LEU A 11 -45.05 -1.50 38.75
N ASN A 12 -46.39 -1.47 38.77
CA ASN A 12 -47.22 -2.43 38.05
C ASN A 12 -47.58 -1.94 36.64
N THR A 13 -47.95 -0.65 36.51
CA THR A 13 -48.38 0.01 35.27
C THR A 13 -48.12 1.51 35.35
N GLY A 14 -48.27 2.23 34.23
CA GLY A 14 -48.18 3.70 34.19
C GLY A 14 -46.75 4.23 34.02
N ASN A 15 -46.53 5.50 34.35
CA ASN A 15 -45.21 6.14 34.31
C ASN A 15 -44.74 6.54 35.72
N LEU A 16 -43.57 6.06 36.11
CA LEU A 16 -42.85 6.49 37.32
C LEU A 16 -41.83 7.56 36.94
N ALA A 17 -42.21 8.82 37.07
CA ALA A 17 -41.34 9.95 36.76
C ALA A 17 -40.47 10.36 37.95
N ILE A 18 -39.16 10.30 37.78
CA ILE A 18 -38.14 10.52 38.80
C ILE A 18 -37.64 11.97 38.75
N GLY A 19 -38.00 12.76 39.76
CA GLY A 19 -37.49 14.13 39.92
C GLY A 19 -36.31 14.26 40.89
N ASN A 20 -35.87 13.17 41.54
CA ASN A 20 -34.78 13.19 42.50
C ASN A 20 -34.11 11.81 42.62
N ASN A 21 -32.78 11.78 42.72
CA ASN A 21 -31.97 10.55 42.80
C ASN A 21 -32.33 9.64 44.00
N ALA A 22 -32.76 10.24 45.12
CA ALA A 22 -33.21 9.52 46.32
C ALA A 22 -34.74 9.39 46.38
N GLY A 23 -35.46 9.64 45.29
CA GLY A 23 -36.92 9.64 45.25
C GLY A 23 -37.57 8.28 45.53
N LEU A 24 -36.83 7.18 45.39
CA LEU A 24 -37.33 5.82 45.55
C LEU A 24 -36.93 5.15 46.88
N GLY A 25 -36.38 5.92 47.82
CA GLY A 25 -35.85 5.37 49.07
C GLY A 25 -34.63 4.49 48.84
N THR A 26 -34.37 3.56 49.75
CA THR A 26 -33.20 2.65 49.71
C THR A 26 -33.56 1.20 49.36
N GLY A 27 -34.85 0.85 49.37
CA GLY A 27 -35.32 -0.50 49.03
C GLY A 27 -35.27 -0.82 47.53
N PRO A 28 -35.56 -2.06 47.12
CA PRO A 28 -35.55 -2.45 45.72
C PRO A 28 -36.64 -1.76 44.89
N LEU A 29 -36.39 -1.55 43.60
CA LEU A 29 -37.38 -1.15 42.59
C LEU A 29 -37.78 -2.38 41.77
N THR A 30 -39.03 -2.83 41.90
CA THR A 30 -39.58 -3.94 41.10
C THR A 30 -40.47 -3.40 39.99
N VAL A 31 -40.24 -3.82 38.75
CA VAL A 31 -40.99 -3.38 37.57
C VAL A 31 -41.75 -4.55 36.96
N ASN A 32 -43.04 -4.64 37.27
CA ASN A 32 -43.98 -5.59 36.67
C ASN A 32 -44.60 -5.07 35.36
N GLY A 33 -44.33 -3.82 35.00
CA GLY A 33 -44.76 -3.18 33.74
C GLY A 33 -44.66 -1.65 33.81
N GLY A 34 -44.92 -0.97 32.69
CA GLY A 34 -44.92 0.49 32.62
C GLY A 34 -43.59 1.14 32.22
N SER A 35 -43.48 2.44 32.51
CA SER A 35 -42.35 3.30 32.16
C SER A 35 -41.69 3.91 33.39
N ILE A 36 -40.37 4.08 33.35
CA ILE A 36 -39.61 4.90 34.29
C ILE A 36 -38.98 6.04 33.49
N SER A 37 -39.13 7.29 33.93
CA SER A 37 -38.58 8.46 33.21
C SER A 37 -37.93 9.45 34.17
N SER A 38 -37.11 10.38 33.67
CA SER A 38 -36.80 11.61 34.41
C SER A 38 -37.99 12.58 34.30
N THR A 39 -38.11 13.52 35.23
CA THR A 39 -39.05 14.65 35.10
C THR A 39 -38.42 15.84 34.36
N SER A 40 -37.15 15.75 33.94
CA SER A 40 -36.42 16.81 33.26
C SER A 40 -35.39 16.23 32.27
N MET A 41 -34.61 17.11 31.64
CA MET A 41 -33.44 16.74 30.83
C MET A 41 -32.22 16.38 31.69
N ASP A 42 -32.30 16.51 33.02
CA ASP A 42 -31.19 16.16 33.91
C ASP A 42 -31.14 14.64 34.15
N ASP A 43 -29.92 14.12 34.16
CA ASP A 43 -29.64 12.73 34.48
C ASP A 43 -30.08 12.37 35.91
N ARG A 44 -30.55 11.13 36.06
CA ARG A 44 -30.95 10.56 37.35
C ARG A 44 -30.14 9.33 37.66
N SER A 45 -29.57 9.30 38.85
CA SER A 45 -28.86 8.13 39.38
C SER A 45 -29.68 7.49 40.49
N LEU A 46 -30.08 6.24 40.28
CA LEU A 46 -30.96 5.47 41.13
C LEU A 46 -30.15 4.35 41.81
N PRO A 47 -29.94 4.42 43.14
CA PRO A 47 -29.13 3.44 43.87
C PRO A 47 -29.86 2.12 44.15
N ASN A 48 -31.16 2.06 43.89
CA ASN A 48 -32.01 0.93 44.19
C ASN A 48 -31.62 -0.28 43.33
N ASN A 49 -31.62 -1.48 43.93
CA ASN A 49 -31.58 -2.72 43.16
C ASN A 49 -32.84 -2.79 42.29
N LEU A 50 -32.66 -3.04 40.99
CA LEU A 50 -33.72 -3.07 39.98
C LEU A 50 -34.10 -4.53 39.69
N VAL A 51 -35.38 -4.88 39.79
CA VAL A 51 -35.91 -6.18 39.40
C VAL A 51 -36.85 -6.01 38.22
N LEU A 52 -36.48 -6.56 37.06
CA LEU A 52 -37.30 -6.54 35.85
C LEU A 52 -38.16 -7.80 35.80
N ALA A 53 -39.48 -7.61 35.93
CA ALA A 53 -40.48 -8.67 35.94
C ALA A 53 -41.40 -8.68 34.70
N ALA A 54 -41.32 -7.68 33.83
CA ALA A 54 -41.98 -7.62 32.53
C ALA A 54 -41.19 -6.75 31.52
N THR A 55 -41.79 -6.52 30.34
CA THR A 55 -41.32 -5.47 29.43
C THR A 55 -41.28 -4.13 30.15
N THR A 56 -40.15 -3.43 30.05
CA THR A 56 -39.90 -2.17 30.76
C THR A 56 -39.55 -1.08 29.77
N ASN A 57 -40.20 0.07 29.89
CA ASN A 57 -39.81 1.26 29.15
C ASN A 57 -38.93 2.14 30.04
N LEU A 58 -37.79 2.57 29.54
CA LEU A 58 -36.90 3.50 30.23
C LEU A 58 -36.79 4.78 29.41
N GLY A 59 -36.91 5.91 30.11
CA GLY A 59 -36.84 7.23 29.52
C GLY A 59 -38.17 7.77 29.00
N ASP A 60 -38.11 9.03 28.56
CA ASP A 60 -39.20 9.77 27.95
C ASP A 60 -38.67 10.61 26.79
N PRO A 61 -39.38 10.71 25.64
CA PRO A 61 -38.90 11.48 24.49
C PRO A 61 -38.81 12.99 24.72
N ALA A 62 -39.56 13.55 25.68
CA ALA A 62 -39.54 14.98 25.98
C ALA A 62 -38.60 15.31 27.17
N ASN A 63 -38.48 14.40 28.14
CA ASN A 63 -37.65 14.52 29.33
C ASN A 63 -36.53 13.47 29.31
N PHE A 64 -35.57 13.70 28.43
CA PHE A 64 -34.57 12.71 28.01
C PHE A 64 -33.36 12.58 28.94
N GLY A 65 -33.44 13.02 30.19
CA GLY A 65 -32.38 12.81 31.17
C GLY A 65 -32.04 11.32 31.31
N LYS A 66 -30.75 10.97 31.29
CA LYS A 66 -30.28 9.59 31.32
C LYS A 66 -30.64 8.94 32.66
N LEU A 67 -31.15 7.71 32.60
CA LEU A 67 -31.41 6.91 33.81
C LEU A 67 -30.24 5.98 34.10
N THR A 68 -29.54 6.21 35.21
CA THR A 68 -28.43 5.36 35.68
C THR A 68 -28.87 4.55 36.88
N PHE A 69 -28.85 3.22 36.78
CA PHE A 69 -29.14 2.30 37.88
C PHE A 69 -27.81 1.77 38.44
N THR A 70 -27.45 2.20 39.65
CA THR A 70 -26.19 1.78 40.29
C THR A 70 -26.34 0.55 41.17
N GLY A 71 -27.57 0.21 41.57
CA GLY A 71 -27.91 -1.08 42.17
C GLY A 71 -27.88 -2.24 41.16
N THR A 72 -27.90 -3.47 41.68
CA THR A 72 -27.94 -4.69 40.83
C THR A 72 -29.22 -4.71 39.99
N THR A 73 -29.12 -5.05 38.72
CA THR A 73 -30.28 -5.26 37.83
C THR A 73 -30.52 -6.75 37.63
N GLN A 74 -31.68 -7.24 38.05
CA GLN A 74 -32.07 -8.65 37.96
C GLN A 74 -33.09 -8.84 36.83
N LEU A 75 -32.81 -9.76 35.89
CA LEU A 75 -33.70 -10.07 34.77
C LEU A 75 -34.88 -11.00 35.16
N GLY A 76 -35.04 -11.37 36.42
CA GLY A 76 -36.12 -12.24 36.90
C GLY A 76 -36.11 -13.63 36.24
N THR A 77 -37.29 -14.13 35.84
CA THR A 77 -37.52 -15.52 35.39
C THR A 77 -37.89 -15.68 33.91
N ALA A 78 -37.63 -14.67 33.08
CA ALA A 78 -37.90 -14.69 31.64
C ALA A 78 -36.98 -13.74 30.87
N ASN A 79 -36.87 -13.91 29.55
CA ASN A 79 -36.22 -12.91 28.70
C ASN A 79 -36.95 -11.57 28.81
N ARG A 80 -36.21 -10.48 28.94
CA ARG A 80 -36.77 -9.14 29.13
C ARG A 80 -36.71 -8.30 27.88
N VAL A 81 -37.74 -7.49 27.66
CA VAL A 81 -37.72 -6.44 26.64
C VAL A 81 -37.54 -5.11 27.36
N ILE A 82 -36.54 -4.34 26.92
CA ILE A 82 -36.21 -3.03 27.44
C ILE A 82 -36.34 -2.04 26.29
N ASN A 83 -37.36 -1.18 26.36
CA ASN A 83 -37.57 -0.14 25.35
C ASN A 83 -36.93 1.16 25.85
N LEU A 84 -35.98 1.71 25.09
CA LEU A 84 -35.27 2.94 25.43
C LEU A 84 -35.81 4.14 24.65
N ASN A 85 -36.56 4.98 25.36
CA ASN A 85 -37.03 6.27 24.87
C ASN A 85 -35.98 7.39 25.09
N SER A 86 -35.08 7.21 26.04
CA SER A 86 -33.85 7.99 26.25
C SER A 86 -32.73 7.07 26.72
N ASP A 87 -31.52 7.61 26.90
CA ASP A 87 -30.37 6.83 27.30
C ASP A 87 -30.53 6.24 28.71
N ALA A 88 -29.99 5.05 28.90
CA ALA A 88 -29.98 4.36 30.18
C ALA A 88 -28.64 3.68 30.44
N GLU A 89 -28.27 3.55 31.70
CA GLU A 89 -27.08 2.82 32.14
C GLU A 89 -27.42 1.86 33.28
N PHE A 90 -26.98 0.61 33.13
CA PHE A 90 -26.87 -0.33 34.23
C PHE A 90 -25.42 -0.31 34.71
N ALA A 91 -25.17 0.49 35.75
CA ALA A 91 -23.87 0.63 36.40
C ALA A 91 -23.65 -0.49 37.42
N GLY A 92 -24.71 -1.01 38.04
CA GLY A 92 -24.65 -2.25 38.80
C GLY A 92 -24.62 -3.49 37.91
N ALA A 93 -24.32 -4.65 38.49
CA ALA A 93 -24.29 -5.93 37.78
C ALA A 93 -25.67 -6.28 37.20
N VAL A 94 -25.72 -6.68 35.93
CA VAL A 94 -26.91 -7.34 35.34
C VAL A 94 -26.81 -8.85 35.57
N THR A 95 -27.85 -9.45 36.16
CA THR A 95 -27.87 -10.86 36.61
C THR A 95 -29.12 -11.59 36.13
N GLY A 96 -29.02 -12.90 35.92
CA GLY A 96 -30.13 -13.77 35.51
C GLY A 96 -29.67 -15.12 34.94
N THR A 97 -30.25 -16.23 35.40
CA THR A 97 -29.91 -17.58 34.93
C THR A 97 -30.84 -18.03 33.81
N GLY A 98 -30.32 -18.38 32.64
CA GLY A 98 -31.08 -18.83 31.47
C GLY A 98 -31.76 -17.72 30.66
N PHE A 99 -31.74 -16.48 31.14
CA PHE A 99 -32.47 -15.36 30.56
C PHE A 99 -31.54 -14.20 30.20
N GLY A 100 -31.85 -13.54 29.10
CA GLY A 100 -31.18 -12.34 28.62
C GLY A 100 -32.19 -11.22 28.40
N PHE A 101 -31.82 -10.24 27.58
CA PHE A 101 -32.70 -9.12 27.27
C PHE A 101 -32.62 -8.72 25.79
N THR A 102 -33.71 -8.14 25.32
CA THR A 102 -33.83 -7.46 24.04
C THR A 102 -33.92 -5.97 24.31
N ARG A 103 -33.02 -5.19 23.74
CA ARG A 103 -33.16 -3.73 23.71
C ARG A 103 -33.79 -3.24 22.41
N ASN A 104 -34.73 -2.32 22.55
CA ASN A 104 -35.39 -1.59 21.47
C ASN A 104 -35.29 -0.08 21.75
N GLY A 105 -35.72 0.74 20.77
CA GLY A 105 -35.68 2.19 20.85
C GLY A 105 -34.36 2.79 20.35
N ALA A 106 -34.34 4.11 20.19
CA ALA A 106 -33.18 4.84 19.69
C ALA A 106 -32.13 5.13 20.79
N GLY A 107 -32.57 5.16 22.05
CA GLY A 107 -31.69 5.43 23.19
C GLY A 107 -30.55 4.41 23.33
N ILE A 108 -29.44 4.89 23.88
CA ILE A 108 -28.25 4.10 24.15
C ILE A 108 -28.43 3.37 25.48
N LEU A 109 -28.20 2.06 25.47
CA LEU A 109 -28.05 1.29 26.71
C LEU A 109 -26.57 1.09 27.01
N THR A 110 -26.11 1.51 28.18
CA THR A 110 -24.74 1.24 28.64
C THR A 110 -24.74 0.19 29.75
N LEU A 111 -23.91 -0.85 29.61
CA LEU A 111 -23.62 -1.80 30.68
C LEU A 111 -22.20 -1.53 31.21
N SER A 112 -22.12 -0.98 32.42
CA SER A 112 -20.84 -0.63 33.05
C SER A 112 -20.47 -1.57 34.20
N GLY A 113 -21.46 -2.23 34.80
CA GLY A 113 -21.23 -3.20 35.88
C GLY A 113 -20.68 -4.55 35.40
N PRO A 114 -20.27 -5.43 36.34
CA PRO A 114 -19.85 -6.79 36.04
C PRO A 114 -21.06 -7.69 35.78
N ASN A 115 -21.40 -7.91 34.52
CA ASN A 115 -22.61 -8.63 34.13
C ASN A 115 -22.38 -10.13 34.07
N THR A 116 -23.36 -10.89 34.58
CA THR A 116 -23.27 -12.36 34.76
C THR A 116 -24.54 -13.11 34.32
N TYR A 117 -25.48 -12.41 33.67
CA TYR A 117 -26.65 -13.08 33.08
C TYR A 117 -26.24 -14.07 31.99
N THR A 118 -27.01 -15.13 31.74
CA THR A 118 -26.56 -16.24 30.87
C THR A 118 -27.39 -16.45 29.61
N GLY A 119 -28.53 -15.75 29.46
CA GLY A 119 -29.31 -15.78 28.22
C GLY A 119 -28.83 -14.77 27.17
N THR A 120 -29.44 -14.83 25.99
CA THR A 120 -29.05 -14.05 24.81
C THR A 120 -29.38 -12.56 24.95
N THR A 121 -28.43 -11.71 24.57
CA THR A 121 -28.65 -10.28 24.37
C THR A 121 -29.04 -10.00 22.93
N THR A 122 -30.16 -9.31 22.72
CA THR A 122 -30.65 -8.93 21.39
C THR A 122 -30.72 -7.41 21.25
N VAL A 123 -30.23 -6.90 20.13
CA VAL A 123 -30.18 -5.49 19.78
C VAL A 123 -31.03 -5.26 18.53
N ASN A 124 -32.20 -4.62 18.67
CA ASN A 124 -33.11 -4.38 17.55
C ASN A 124 -33.06 -2.95 16.98
N SER A 125 -32.48 -1.97 17.69
CA SER A 125 -32.31 -0.58 17.24
C SER A 125 -31.42 0.20 18.21
N GLY A 126 -30.81 1.33 17.82
CA GLY A 126 -29.97 2.20 18.67
C GLY A 126 -28.54 1.66 18.89
N PHE A 127 -27.87 1.99 20.01
CA PHE A 127 -26.59 1.36 20.42
C PHE A 127 -26.58 0.70 21.81
N LEU A 128 -25.86 -0.43 21.93
CA LEU A 128 -25.49 -1.05 23.22
C LEU A 128 -24.01 -0.81 23.48
N ILE A 129 -23.67 -0.14 24.58
CA ILE A 129 -22.28 0.07 25.00
C ILE A 129 -21.93 -0.94 26.09
N LEU A 130 -20.83 -1.65 25.92
CA LEU A 130 -20.33 -2.67 26.83
C LEU A 130 -19.03 -2.19 27.50
N ASN A 131 -19.15 -1.36 28.52
CA ASN A 131 -18.02 -0.78 29.27
C ASN A 131 -17.55 -1.68 30.43
N GLY A 132 -18.46 -2.47 31.00
CA GLY A 132 -18.17 -3.41 32.07
C GLY A 132 -17.62 -4.75 31.59
N SER A 133 -17.23 -5.62 32.52
CA SER A 133 -16.99 -7.04 32.20
C SER A 133 -18.34 -7.72 31.95
N ASN A 134 -18.44 -8.49 30.86
CA ASN A 134 -19.61 -9.33 30.60
C ASN A 134 -19.14 -10.79 30.60
N ASN A 135 -19.16 -11.41 31.78
CA ASN A 135 -18.76 -12.80 31.96
C ASN A 135 -19.91 -13.79 31.68
N SER A 136 -20.91 -13.30 30.95
CA SER A 136 -22.08 -14.02 30.49
C SER A 136 -21.72 -15.14 29.49
N THR A 137 -22.50 -16.22 29.48
CA THR A 137 -22.38 -17.32 28.49
C THR A 137 -23.34 -17.19 27.31
N GLY A 138 -24.24 -16.20 27.35
CA GLY A 138 -25.25 -15.98 26.32
C GLY A 138 -24.67 -15.56 24.98
N ALA A 139 -25.44 -15.77 23.91
CA ALA A 139 -25.13 -15.21 22.60
C ALA A 139 -25.44 -13.70 22.56
N THR A 140 -24.93 -13.00 21.55
CA THR A 140 -25.33 -11.63 21.23
C THR A 140 -25.85 -11.58 19.80
N THR A 141 -27.03 -11.00 19.59
CA THR A 141 -27.63 -10.83 18.26
C THR A 141 -27.90 -9.36 17.99
N ILE A 142 -27.42 -8.87 16.85
CA ILE A 142 -27.64 -7.49 16.38
C ILE A 142 -28.53 -7.56 15.14
N ASN A 143 -29.80 -7.21 15.30
CA ASN A 143 -30.80 -7.18 14.24
C ASN A 143 -30.91 -5.81 13.57
N ASN A 144 -30.53 -4.73 14.25
CA ASN A 144 -30.38 -3.38 13.69
C ASN A 144 -29.72 -2.45 14.73
N GLY A 145 -29.03 -1.40 14.27
CA GLY A 145 -28.21 -0.53 15.11
C GLY A 145 -26.82 -1.11 15.36
N GLY A 146 -26.25 -0.88 16.54
CA GLY A 146 -24.88 -1.33 16.80
C GLY A 146 -24.53 -1.68 18.24
N ILE A 147 -23.29 -2.12 18.38
CA ILE A 147 -22.64 -2.41 19.65
C ILE A 147 -21.28 -1.71 19.73
N MET A 148 -20.98 -1.14 20.89
CA MET A 148 -19.72 -0.47 21.17
C MET A 148 -19.00 -1.25 22.27
N LEU A 149 -17.81 -1.75 21.94
CA LEU A 149 -16.96 -2.60 22.75
C LEU A 149 -16.05 -1.72 23.61
N GLY A 150 -16.47 -1.42 24.84
CA GLY A 150 -15.76 -0.51 25.74
C GLY A 150 -14.80 -1.19 26.71
N SER A 151 -14.93 -2.51 26.91
CA SER A 151 -14.11 -3.27 27.87
C SER A 151 -12.98 -4.04 27.19
N ALA A 152 -11.80 -4.08 27.82
CA ALA A 152 -10.67 -4.88 27.37
C ALA A 152 -10.90 -6.40 27.52
N ILE A 153 -11.82 -6.81 28.39
CA ILE A 153 -12.13 -8.23 28.65
C ILE A 153 -13.13 -8.70 27.60
N ASN A 154 -12.69 -9.52 26.63
CA ASN A 154 -13.51 -10.04 25.52
C ASN A 154 -14.25 -8.94 24.72
N GLY A 155 -13.71 -7.72 24.64
CA GLY A 155 -14.41 -6.57 24.05
C GLY A 155 -15.66 -6.15 24.84
N GLY A 156 -15.88 -6.68 26.04
CA GLY A 156 -17.12 -6.54 26.78
C GLY A 156 -18.25 -7.46 26.31
N LEU A 157 -18.05 -8.36 25.35
CA LEU A 157 -19.08 -9.33 24.95
C LEU A 157 -19.14 -10.54 25.91
N ALA A 158 -20.31 -11.17 25.96
CA ALA A 158 -20.48 -12.52 26.48
C ALA A 158 -19.65 -13.54 25.67
N THR A 159 -19.52 -14.79 26.10
CA THR A 159 -18.71 -15.81 25.39
C THR A 159 -19.44 -16.54 24.25
N GLY A 160 -20.76 -16.40 24.11
CA GLY A 160 -21.55 -17.06 23.06
C GLY A 160 -21.36 -16.46 21.67
N THR A 161 -22.03 -17.02 20.66
CA THR A 161 -21.94 -16.52 19.28
C THR A 161 -22.40 -15.06 19.14
N LEU A 162 -21.66 -14.26 18.36
CA LEU A 162 -22.09 -12.94 17.89
C LEU A 162 -22.77 -13.10 16.52
N THR A 163 -24.04 -12.74 16.43
CA THR A 163 -24.84 -12.86 15.20
C THR A 163 -25.26 -11.50 14.69
N PHE A 164 -25.05 -11.24 13.41
CA PHE A 164 -25.59 -10.08 12.71
C PHE A 164 -26.79 -10.54 11.86
N GLY A 165 -27.99 -10.16 12.29
CA GLY A 165 -29.27 -10.73 11.85
C GLY A 165 -30.07 -9.90 10.82
N ALA A 166 -29.56 -8.75 10.38
CA ALA A 166 -30.39 -7.66 9.84
C ALA A 166 -30.62 -7.64 8.32
N LEU A 167 -31.70 -6.92 7.92
CA LEU A 167 -31.95 -6.36 6.58
C LEU A 167 -31.28 -4.97 6.38
N LEU A 168 -30.76 -4.36 7.45
CA LEU A 168 -30.19 -3.01 7.51
C LEU A 168 -28.75 -3.03 8.05
N GLU A 169 -28.04 -1.90 7.97
CA GLU A 169 -26.66 -1.78 8.46
C GLU A 169 -26.59 -2.08 9.97
N THR A 170 -25.71 -3.02 10.32
CA THR A 170 -25.42 -3.38 11.71
C THR A 170 -23.98 -3.08 12.02
N VAL A 171 -23.72 -2.50 13.18
CA VAL A 171 -22.43 -1.88 13.48
C VAL A 171 -21.77 -2.52 14.71
N ILE A 172 -20.46 -2.71 14.64
CA ILE A 172 -19.60 -3.02 15.79
C ILE A 172 -18.43 -2.03 15.85
N GLN A 173 -18.14 -1.51 17.05
CA GLN A 173 -17.11 -0.50 17.24
C GLN A 173 -16.23 -0.79 18.45
N PRO A 174 -14.89 -0.91 18.31
CA PRO A 174 -13.99 -0.82 19.45
C PRO A 174 -13.89 0.63 19.96
N VAL A 175 -14.14 0.85 21.25
CA VAL A 175 -14.09 2.19 21.86
C VAL A 175 -13.21 2.22 23.10
N GLY A 176 -12.43 3.29 23.27
CA GLY A 176 -11.55 3.50 24.42
C GLY A 176 -10.28 2.63 24.44
N GLY A 177 -9.96 1.94 23.36
CA GLY A 177 -8.78 1.08 23.24
C GLY A 177 -9.00 -0.03 22.22
N ASP A 178 -7.92 -0.71 21.85
CA ASP A 178 -7.99 -1.91 21.00
C ASP A 178 -8.81 -3.01 21.69
N ARG A 179 -9.58 -3.76 20.90
CA ARG A 179 -10.48 -4.81 21.41
C ARG A 179 -10.20 -6.14 20.76
N THR A 180 -10.29 -7.19 21.56
CA THR A 180 -10.24 -8.58 21.09
C THR A 180 -11.48 -9.31 21.57
N ILE A 181 -12.15 -10.00 20.66
CA ILE A 181 -13.31 -10.84 20.96
C ILE A 181 -12.99 -12.29 20.54
N SER A 182 -13.38 -13.24 21.38
CA SER A 182 -13.16 -14.68 21.13
C SER A 182 -14.36 -15.36 20.46
N ASN A 183 -15.45 -14.60 20.29
CA ASN A 183 -16.73 -15.07 19.81
C ASN A 183 -16.64 -15.56 18.37
N ASN A 184 -17.29 -16.70 18.09
CA ASN A 184 -17.66 -17.01 16.72
C ASN A 184 -18.62 -15.93 16.21
N VAL A 185 -18.45 -15.53 14.95
CA VAL A 185 -19.27 -14.54 14.28
C VAL A 185 -20.11 -15.22 13.20
N VAL A 186 -21.38 -14.86 13.13
CA VAL A 186 -22.32 -15.34 12.12
C VAL A 186 -22.94 -14.14 11.42
N LEU A 187 -22.81 -14.06 10.09
CA LEU A 187 -23.61 -13.14 9.27
C LEU A 187 -24.80 -13.91 8.67
N THR A 188 -26.04 -13.48 8.97
CA THR A 188 -27.25 -14.25 8.65
C THR A 188 -27.93 -13.86 7.34
N TYR A 189 -27.84 -12.60 6.91
CA TYR A 189 -28.49 -12.09 5.70
C TYR A 189 -27.74 -10.87 5.13
N ASN A 190 -27.96 -10.51 3.86
CA ASN A 190 -27.50 -9.23 3.32
C ASN A 190 -28.47 -8.73 2.22
N ALA A 191 -28.99 -7.51 2.41
CA ALA A 191 -29.53 -6.70 1.33
C ALA A 191 -28.38 -5.87 0.72
N SER A 192 -28.40 -5.68 -0.59
CA SER A 192 -27.33 -5.16 -1.44
C SER A 192 -26.74 -3.76 -1.12
N VAL A 193 -27.06 -3.12 0.00
CA VAL A 193 -26.63 -1.74 0.31
C VAL A 193 -26.47 -1.55 1.83
N GLY A 194 -25.27 -1.15 2.28
CA GLY A 194 -24.98 -0.74 3.68
C GLY A 194 -24.09 -1.68 4.51
N GLY A 195 -24.01 -2.98 4.16
CA GLY A 195 -23.13 -3.95 4.84
C GLY A 195 -23.70 -4.46 6.17
N VAL A 196 -23.69 -5.78 6.34
CA VAL A 196 -24.04 -6.42 7.61
C VAL A 196 -22.75 -6.68 8.38
N GLY A 197 -22.69 -6.31 9.66
CA GLY A 197 -21.48 -6.38 10.47
C GLY A 197 -20.44 -5.33 10.09
N ALA A 198 -20.88 -4.11 9.77
CA ALA A 198 -19.99 -2.99 9.51
C ALA A 198 -19.12 -2.70 10.75
N VAL A 199 -17.81 -2.59 10.54
CA VAL A 199 -16.81 -2.35 11.58
C VAL A 199 -16.29 -0.93 11.42
N TYR A 200 -16.56 -0.08 12.42
CA TYR A 200 -16.13 1.33 12.46
C TYR A 200 -15.46 1.64 13.79
N GLY A 201 -14.73 2.74 13.85
CA GLY A 201 -14.17 3.24 15.10
C GLY A 201 -12.67 3.52 15.03
N THR A 202 -12.17 4.02 16.15
CA THR A 202 -10.86 4.67 16.27
C THR A 202 -9.74 3.74 16.75
N HIS A 203 -10.03 2.44 16.87
CA HIS A 203 -9.14 1.44 17.47
C HIS A 203 -9.13 0.13 16.68
N ASN A 204 -8.14 -0.73 16.95
CA ASN A 204 -8.09 -2.05 16.33
C ASN A 204 -9.18 -2.97 16.89
N LEU A 205 -9.72 -3.85 16.04
CA LEU A 205 -10.60 -4.94 16.44
C LEU A 205 -10.02 -6.27 15.98
N THR A 206 -9.80 -7.20 16.91
CA THR A 206 -9.41 -8.58 16.62
C THR A 206 -10.55 -9.55 16.94
N ILE A 207 -10.88 -10.43 16.01
CA ILE A 207 -11.88 -11.47 16.15
C ILE A 207 -11.17 -12.82 16.04
N ASN A 208 -11.02 -13.52 17.18
CA ASN A 208 -10.35 -14.82 17.25
C ASN A 208 -11.27 -15.98 16.89
N GLY A 209 -12.58 -15.83 17.12
CA GLY A 209 -13.54 -16.86 16.73
C GLY A 209 -13.74 -16.94 15.23
N ASN A 210 -14.32 -18.04 14.79
CA ASN A 210 -14.55 -18.28 13.37
C ASN A 210 -15.56 -17.29 12.82
N PHE A 211 -15.27 -16.77 11.63
CA PHE A 211 -16.18 -15.94 10.86
C PHE A 211 -16.97 -16.84 9.90
N THR A 212 -18.24 -16.98 10.20
CA THR A 212 -19.16 -17.91 9.54
C THR A 212 -20.41 -17.20 9.06
N PHE A 213 -21.29 -17.95 8.44
CA PHE A 213 -22.55 -17.46 7.92
C PHE A 213 -23.67 -18.40 8.30
N ALA A 214 -24.89 -17.88 8.34
CA ALA A 214 -26.03 -18.70 8.69
C ALA A 214 -26.41 -19.64 7.55
N SER A 215 -26.51 -20.92 7.89
CA SER A 215 -27.02 -21.96 7.02
C SER A 215 -28.48 -21.64 6.66
N GLY A 216 -28.76 -21.44 5.36
CA GLY A 216 -30.13 -21.20 4.86
C GLY A 216 -30.43 -19.81 4.29
N GLY A 217 -29.61 -18.77 4.54
CA GLY A 217 -29.80 -17.44 3.92
C GLY A 217 -29.37 -17.40 2.43
N GLY A 218 -30.28 -17.15 1.49
CA GLY A 218 -30.05 -17.34 0.04
C GLY A 218 -29.16 -16.32 -0.70
N GLY A 219 -28.28 -15.56 -0.04
CA GLY A 219 -27.60 -14.40 -0.65
C GLY A 219 -26.06 -14.35 -0.51
N ASN A 220 -25.45 -13.53 -1.36
CA ASN A 220 -24.08 -13.02 -1.18
C ASN A 220 -24.01 -12.19 0.10
N ARG A 221 -22.85 -12.09 0.75
CA ARG A 221 -22.70 -11.31 1.99
C ARG A 221 -21.64 -10.24 1.84
N THR A 222 -21.79 -9.17 2.59
CA THR A 222 -20.87 -8.02 2.58
C THR A 222 -20.44 -7.72 4.00
N LEU A 223 -19.13 -7.80 4.25
CA LEU A 223 -18.47 -7.23 5.42
C LEU A 223 -17.94 -5.84 5.05
N ASN A 224 -18.37 -4.81 5.76
CA ASN A 224 -17.83 -3.46 5.60
C ASN A 224 -16.80 -3.20 6.72
N SER A 225 -15.53 -3.03 6.37
CA SER A 225 -14.45 -2.71 7.30
C SER A 225 -13.97 -1.29 7.04
N SER A 226 -14.34 -0.36 7.92
CA SER A 226 -14.07 1.08 7.78
C SER A 226 -13.63 1.68 9.12
N LEU A 227 -12.71 1.00 9.81
CA LEU A 227 -11.97 1.59 10.92
C LEU A 227 -11.12 2.77 10.43
N ASP A 228 -10.82 3.70 11.34
CA ASP A 228 -10.03 4.89 11.05
C ASP A 228 -8.63 4.56 10.51
N ALA A 229 -8.03 5.53 9.81
CA ALA A 229 -6.69 5.38 9.23
C ALA A 229 -5.66 4.90 10.27
N GLY A 230 -4.87 3.90 9.88
CA GLY A 230 -3.88 3.26 10.76
C GLY A 230 -4.46 2.22 11.74
N LYS A 231 -5.76 1.92 11.68
CA LYS A 231 -6.43 0.87 12.47
C LYS A 231 -6.87 -0.29 11.60
N ASN A 232 -6.84 -1.48 12.20
CA ASN A 232 -7.01 -2.75 11.52
C ASN A 232 -8.14 -3.58 12.13
N LEU A 233 -8.94 -4.20 11.27
CA LEU A 233 -9.76 -5.35 11.62
C LEU A 233 -8.92 -6.60 11.39
N THR A 234 -8.79 -7.46 12.39
CA THR A 234 -8.10 -8.75 12.26
C THR A 234 -9.08 -9.90 12.42
N LEU A 235 -9.17 -10.77 11.42
CA LEU A 235 -9.92 -12.02 11.44
C LEU A 235 -8.93 -13.18 11.63
N ALA A 236 -8.77 -13.59 12.89
CA ALA A 236 -7.82 -14.63 13.29
C ALA A 236 -8.42 -16.05 13.23
N GLY A 237 -9.74 -16.17 13.43
CA GLY A 237 -10.45 -17.43 13.20
C GLY A 237 -10.61 -17.75 11.72
N GLN A 238 -11.10 -18.95 11.43
CA GLN A 238 -11.39 -19.37 10.06
C GLN A 238 -12.46 -18.47 9.42
N VAL A 239 -12.25 -18.06 8.16
CA VAL A 239 -13.25 -17.33 7.37
C VAL A 239 -13.90 -18.32 6.39
N ARG A 240 -15.15 -18.72 6.65
CA ARG A 240 -15.86 -19.74 5.87
C ARG A 240 -16.73 -19.12 4.79
N LEU A 241 -16.36 -19.17 3.51
CA LEU A 241 -17.14 -18.58 2.42
C LEU A 241 -18.47 -19.29 2.12
N THR A 242 -18.64 -20.53 2.55
CA THR A 242 -19.90 -21.28 2.47
C THR A 242 -20.14 -22.04 3.77
N ASP A 243 -21.36 -22.49 3.98
CA ASP A 243 -21.80 -23.25 5.16
C ASP A 243 -22.63 -24.49 4.77
N ASN A 244 -23.01 -24.60 3.49
CA ASN A 244 -23.74 -25.72 2.90
C ASN A 244 -23.34 -25.89 1.41
N ALA A 245 -24.16 -26.60 0.64
CA ALA A 245 -23.91 -26.84 -0.79
C ALA A 245 -24.11 -25.60 -1.69
N THR A 246 -24.67 -24.50 -1.18
CA THR A 246 -24.90 -23.27 -1.94
C THR A 246 -23.61 -22.45 -2.06
N ALA A 247 -23.17 -22.20 -3.30
CA ALA A 247 -22.11 -21.25 -3.60
C ALA A 247 -22.54 -19.82 -3.25
N ARG A 248 -21.66 -19.07 -2.60
CA ARG A 248 -21.96 -17.71 -2.12
C ARG A 248 -20.73 -16.83 -2.31
N ASN A 249 -20.94 -15.55 -2.63
CA ASN A 249 -19.86 -14.57 -2.67
C ASN A 249 -19.75 -13.84 -1.32
N GLN A 250 -18.55 -13.77 -0.78
CA GLN A 250 -18.20 -12.89 0.32
C GLN A 250 -17.54 -11.63 -0.22
N THR A 251 -18.20 -10.50 -0.09
CA THR A 251 -17.63 -9.19 -0.39
C THR A 251 -17.03 -8.59 0.88
N ILE A 252 -15.78 -8.17 0.82
CA ILE A 252 -15.16 -7.29 1.82
C ILE A 252 -15.02 -5.91 1.18
N THR A 253 -15.60 -4.91 1.82
CA THR A 253 -15.62 -3.51 1.37
C THR A 253 -15.22 -2.56 2.50
N GLY A 254 -15.28 -1.26 2.25
CA GLY A 254 -14.95 -0.21 3.19
C GLY A 254 -13.61 0.45 2.89
N THR A 255 -13.21 1.34 3.77
CA THR A 255 -11.99 2.17 3.64
C THR A 255 -10.81 1.65 4.46
N GLY A 256 -11.05 0.75 5.41
CA GLY A 256 -10.06 0.29 6.39
C GLY A 256 -9.21 -0.88 5.90
N VAL A 257 -8.32 -1.34 6.79
CA VAL A 257 -7.49 -2.53 6.57
C VAL A 257 -8.13 -3.74 7.25
N THR A 258 -8.28 -4.85 6.51
CA THR A 258 -8.72 -6.15 7.04
C THR A 258 -7.59 -7.17 6.89
N ASN A 259 -7.02 -7.59 8.01
CA ASN A 259 -6.02 -8.66 8.10
C ASN A 259 -6.73 -9.99 8.31
N ILE A 260 -6.64 -10.90 7.35
CA ILE A 260 -7.15 -12.26 7.48
C ILE A 260 -5.96 -13.18 7.75
N THR A 261 -5.78 -13.52 9.02
CA THR A 261 -4.69 -14.36 9.52
C THR A 261 -5.14 -15.81 9.73
N GLY A 262 -6.45 -16.05 9.86
CA GLY A 262 -7.04 -17.38 9.73
C GLY A 262 -7.16 -17.84 8.27
N PRO A 263 -7.34 -19.15 8.01
CA PRO A 263 -7.53 -19.64 6.65
C PRO A 263 -8.91 -19.23 6.10
N VAL A 264 -8.96 -18.87 4.81
CA VAL A 264 -10.22 -18.69 4.08
C VAL A 264 -10.59 -20.02 3.43
N VAL A 265 -11.78 -20.55 3.74
CA VAL A 265 -12.19 -21.90 3.32
C VAL A 265 -13.61 -21.93 2.81
N ASN A 266 -13.99 -22.99 2.11
CA ASN A 266 -15.40 -23.37 2.03
C ASN A 266 -15.80 -24.12 3.30
N GLY A 267 -16.93 -23.77 3.89
CA GLY A 267 -17.44 -24.51 5.04
C GLY A 267 -18.42 -25.62 4.69
N GLY A 268 -18.94 -25.63 3.46
CA GLY A 268 -19.70 -26.72 2.86
C GLY A 268 -19.14 -27.11 1.51
N THR A 269 -19.91 -27.86 0.71
CA THR A 269 -19.48 -28.31 -0.63
C THR A 269 -19.66 -27.25 -1.72
N GLY A 270 -20.39 -26.16 -1.44
CA GLY A 270 -20.53 -25.05 -2.39
C GLY A 270 -19.23 -24.28 -2.59
N ALA A 271 -18.94 -23.91 -3.85
CA ALA A 271 -17.78 -23.12 -4.21
C ALA A 271 -17.97 -21.65 -3.81
N GLY A 272 -17.45 -21.25 -2.65
CA GLY A 272 -17.50 -19.89 -2.17
C GLY A 272 -16.51 -18.99 -2.92
N SER A 273 -16.95 -17.80 -3.28
CA SER A 273 -16.13 -16.76 -3.93
C SER A 273 -15.79 -15.65 -2.94
N LEU A 274 -14.65 -14.99 -3.18
CA LEU A 274 -14.20 -13.84 -2.42
C LEU A 274 -14.14 -12.62 -3.34
N THR A 275 -14.77 -11.51 -2.94
CA THR A 275 -14.70 -10.23 -3.64
C THR A 275 -14.10 -9.16 -2.74
N LYS A 276 -13.04 -8.51 -3.20
CA LYS A 276 -12.51 -7.28 -2.63
C LYS A 276 -13.11 -6.08 -3.37
N ASN A 277 -13.79 -5.21 -2.63
CA ASN A 277 -14.34 -3.94 -3.10
C ASN A 277 -14.01 -2.80 -2.11
N GLY A 278 -14.44 -1.57 -2.39
CA GLY A 278 -14.13 -0.40 -1.56
C GLY A 278 -12.67 0.00 -1.65
N THR A 279 -12.31 1.15 -1.07
CA THR A 279 -10.96 1.73 -1.21
C THR A 279 -9.92 1.12 -0.26
N GLY A 280 -10.35 0.36 0.75
CA GLY A 280 -9.48 -0.23 1.77
C GLY A 280 -8.61 -1.38 1.26
N THR A 281 -7.93 -2.07 2.19
CA THR A 281 -7.00 -3.16 1.90
C THR A 281 -7.43 -4.44 2.60
N VAL A 282 -7.41 -5.58 1.89
CA VAL A 282 -7.51 -6.92 2.49
C VAL A 282 -6.16 -7.60 2.37
N ILE A 283 -5.65 -8.16 3.46
CA ILE A 283 -4.39 -8.91 3.50
C ILE A 283 -4.70 -10.36 3.86
N LEU A 284 -4.35 -11.29 2.98
CA LEU A 284 -4.40 -12.73 3.23
C LEU A 284 -3.01 -13.22 3.61
N SER A 285 -2.83 -13.66 4.85
CA SER A 285 -1.51 -14.08 5.36
C SER A 285 -1.37 -15.59 5.57
N ASN A 286 -2.46 -16.34 5.37
CA ASN A 286 -2.51 -17.77 5.56
C ASN A 286 -3.02 -18.49 4.31
N THR A 287 -2.71 -19.78 4.19
CA THR A 287 -3.11 -20.61 3.07
C THR A 287 -4.64 -20.73 3.04
N SER A 288 -5.23 -20.39 1.90
CA SER A 288 -6.66 -20.51 1.66
C SER A 288 -6.99 -21.82 0.95
N THR A 289 -8.23 -22.32 1.08
CA THR A 289 -8.69 -23.59 0.48
C THR A 289 -10.09 -23.54 -0.14
N TYR A 290 -10.68 -22.34 -0.26
CA TYR A 290 -11.94 -22.18 -1.00
C TYR A 290 -11.78 -22.49 -2.50
N THR A 291 -12.89 -22.67 -3.21
CA THR A 291 -12.86 -23.14 -4.61
C THR A 291 -13.54 -22.22 -5.60
N GLY A 292 -14.29 -21.21 -5.14
CA GLY A 292 -14.85 -20.18 -6.02
C GLY A 292 -13.82 -19.12 -6.39
N THR A 293 -14.20 -18.22 -7.28
CA THR A 293 -13.32 -17.18 -7.84
C THR A 293 -12.94 -16.10 -6.82
N THR A 294 -11.78 -15.48 -7.03
CA THR A 294 -11.36 -14.26 -6.33
C THR A 294 -11.48 -13.07 -7.26
N THR A 295 -12.26 -12.06 -6.87
CA THR A 295 -12.47 -10.84 -7.67
C THR A 295 -11.97 -9.61 -6.91
N VAL A 296 -11.21 -8.74 -7.57
CA VAL A 296 -10.78 -7.45 -7.04
C VAL A 296 -11.38 -6.34 -7.90
N SER A 297 -12.36 -5.63 -7.34
CA SER A 297 -13.11 -4.57 -8.03
C SER A 297 -12.84 -3.17 -7.48
N GLY A 298 -12.11 -3.05 -6.37
CA GLY A 298 -11.65 -1.77 -5.83
C GLY A 298 -10.69 -1.96 -4.66
N GLY A 299 -9.82 -0.97 -4.44
CA GLY A 299 -8.79 -1.01 -3.40
C GLY A 299 -7.86 -2.21 -3.56
N THR A 300 -7.21 -2.64 -2.48
CA THR A 300 -6.13 -3.63 -2.60
C THR A 300 -6.47 -4.97 -1.98
N LEU A 301 -6.21 -6.07 -2.70
CA LEU A 301 -6.07 -7.40 -2.15
C LEU A 301 -4.60 -7.80 -2.18
N ALA A 302 -3.98 -7.95 -1.02
CA ALA A 302 -2.62 -8.42 -0.87
C ALA A 302 -2.60 -9.86 -0.37
N VAL A 303 -1.74 -10.69 -0.97
CA VAL A 303 -1.40 -12.01 -0.47
C VAL A 303 0.01 -11.91 0.08
N SER A 304 0.23 -12.20 1.35
CA SER A 304 1.49 -11.94 2.05
C SER A 304 1.92 -13.13 2.93
N GLY A 305 3.18 -13.18 3.35
CA GLY A 305 3.68 -14.29 4.17
C GLY A 305 3.42 -15.65 3.51
N ALA A 306 2.74 -16.55 4.21
CA ALA A 306 2.33 -17.87 3.70
C ALA A 306 0.93 -17.87 3.02
N GLY A 307 0.38 -16.68 2.77
CA GLY A 307 -0.91 -16.49 2.11
C GLY A 307 -0.98 -17.12 0.73
N THR A 308 -2.12 -17.71 0.38
CA THR A 308 -2.36 -18.21 -0.99
C THR A 308 -3.75 -17.89 -1.48
N ILE A 309 -3.90 -17.77 -2.80
CA ILE A 309 -5.17 -17.99 -3.47
C ILE A 309 -5.19 -19.45 -3.95
N PRO A 310 -6.27 -20.21 -3.67
CA PRO A 310 -6.32 -21.63 -4.00
C PRO A 310 -6.18 -21.88 -5.49
N ASN A 311 -5.58 -23.01 -5.82
CA ASN A 311 -5.36 -23.43 -7.19
C ASN A 311 -6.71 -23.87 -7.87
N THR A 312 -7.81 -23.95 -7.16
CA THR A 312 -9.13 -24.16 -7.78
C THR A 312 -9.80 -22.86 -8.21
N SER A 313 -9.23 -21.71 -7.84
CA SER A 313 -9.85 -20.39 -7.99
C SER A 313 -9.21 -19.57 -9.12
N GLY A 314 -10.01 -18.99 -10.01
CA GLY A 314 -9.56 -17.95 -10.93
C GLY A 314 -9.43 -16.58 -10.22
N ILE A 315 -8.53 -15.73 -10.71
CA ILE A 315 -8.33 -14.36 -10.19
C ILE A 315 -8.75 -13.35 -11.26
N THR A 316 -9.67 -12.46 -10.91
CA THR A 316 -10.13 -11.37 -11.77
C THR A 316 -9.82 -10.03 -11.13
N VAL A 317 -9.15 -9.12 -11.86
CA VAL A 317 -8.94 -7.73 -11.46
C VAL A 317 -9.62 -6.84 -12.51
N ASN A 318 -10.65 -6.10 -12.08
CA ASN A 318 -11.55 -5.40 -13.00
C ASN A 318 -11.95 -3.99 -12.56
N GLY A 319 -11.45 -3.51 -11.43
CA GLY A 319 -11.68 -2.14 -10.95
C GLY A 319 -10.60 -1.17 -11.40
N ALA A 320 -10.96 0.09 -11.65
CA ALA A 320 -9.98 1.13 -11.99
C ALA A 320 -8.97 1.39 -10.85
N THR A 321 -9.43 1.29 -9.60
CA THR A 321 -8.63 1.44 -8.38
C THR A 321 -8.31 0.10 -7.72
N ALA A 322 -8.61 -1.01 -8.40
CA ALA A 322 -8.32 -2.34 -7.89
C ALA A 322 -6.82 -2.64 -8.00
N ALA A 323 -6.25 -3.23 -6.97
CA ALA A 323 -4.89 -3.73 -6.98
C ALA A 323 -4.84 -5.15 -6.41
N PHE A 324 -4.18 -6.06 -7.12
CA PHE A 324 -3.78 -7.37 -6.59
C PHE A 324 -2.28 -7.38 -6.36
N MET A 325 -1.87 -7.69 -5.13
CA MET A 325 -0.47 -7.65 -4.71
C MET A 325 0.00 -9.03 -4.28
N GLN A 326 0.87 -9.64 -5.08
CA GLN A 326 1.51 -10.90 -4.75
C GLN A 326 2.78 -10.63 -3.95
N ASN A 327 2.69 -10.64 -2.62
CA ASN A 327 3.80 -10.45 -1.69
C ASN A 327 4.11 -11.73 -0.87
N SER A 328 3.47 -12.85 -1.21
CA SER A 328 3.69 -14.13 -0.55
C SER A 328 4.93 -14.84 -1.08
N SER A 329 5.58 -15.61 -0.20
CA SER A 329 6.63 -16.56 -0.57
C SER A 329 6.09 -17.78 -1.33
N ALA A 330 4.79 -18.05 -1.28
CA ALA A 330 4.14 -19.10 -2.06
C ALA A 330 3.82 -18.60 -3.48
N PRO A 331 4.28 -19.28 -4.54
CA PRO A 331 3.98 -18.87 -5.91
C PRO A 331 2.49 -18.92 -6.23
N ASN A 332 1.99 -17.91 -6.93
CA ASN A 332 0.65 -17.94 -7.49
C ASN A 332 0.68 -18.61 -8.85
N THR A 333 0.05 -19.78 -8.96
CA THR A 333 0.14 -20.61 -10.16
C THR A 333 -1.02 -20.42 -11.13
N ARG A 334 -1.80 -19.34 -11.01
CA ARG A 334 -3.05 -19.16 -11.75
C ARG A 334 -2.95 -18.09 -12.83
N ASN A 335 -3.74 -18.29 -13.88
CA ASN A 335 -3.96 -17.27 -14.88
C ASN A 335 -4.80 -16.14 -14.28
N PHE A 336 -4.46 -14.92 -14.67
CA PHE A 336 -5.17 -13.72 -14.26
C PHE A 336 -6.08 -13.24 -15.39
N THR A 337 -7.30 -12.88 -15.05
CA THR A 337 -8.17 -12.09 -15.92
C THR A 337 -8.02 -10.62 -15.53
N LEU A 338 -7.14 -9.90 -16.22
CA LEU A 338 -6.86 -8.49 -15.96
C LEU A 338 -7.59 -7.64 -16.99
N THR A 339 -8.67 -6.95 -16.59
CA THR A 339 -9.38 -6.03 -17.50
C THR A 339 -9.11 -4.57 -17.16
N ARG A 340 -8.78 -4.27 -15.90
CA ARG A 340 -8.40 -2.95 -15.39
C ARG A 340 -7.56 -3.12 -14.11
N GLY A 341 -6.95 -2.03 -13.64
CA GLY A 341 -6.33 -1.96 -12.32
C GLY A 341 -4.90 -2.46 -12.32
N THR A 342 -4.36 -2.71 -11.12
CA THR A 342 -2.94 -2.98 -10.92
C THR A 342 -2.70 -4.44 -10.52
N LEU A 343 -1.74 -5.09 -11.16
CA LEU A 343 -1.11 -6.32 -10.68
C LEU A 343 0.31 -5.99 -10.24
N GLY A 344 0.67 -6.30 -9.00
CA GLY A 344 1.97 -5.97 -8.44
C GLY A 344 2.45 -6.92 -7.37
N GLY A 345 3.46 -6.48 -6.64
CA GLY A 345 4.04 -7.18 -5.49
C GLY A 345 5.48 -7.64 -5.70
N THR A 346 5.97 -8.44 -4.75
CA THR A 346 7.37 -8.89 -4.66
C THR A 346 7.56 -10.41 -4.79
N GLY A 347 6.47 -11.15 -5.03
CA GLY A 347 6.46 -12.60 -5.08
C GLY A 347 6.58 -13.18 -6.49
N THR A 348 6.20 -14.44 -6.63
CA THR A 348 6.24 -15.17 -7.90
C THR A 348 4.85 -15.46 -8.44
N LEU A 349 4.66 -15.18 -9.73
CA LEU A 349 3.50 -15.54 -10.54
C LEU A 349 3.94 -16.56 -11.60
N THR A 350 3.19 -17.64 -11.77
CA THR A 350 3.48 -18.65 -12.79
C THR A 350 2.34 -18.83 -13.79
N GLY A 351 1.22 -18.11 -13.65
CA GLY A 351 0.25 -18.01 -14.74
C GLY A 351 0.77 -17.11 -15.84
N LEU A 352 0.27 -17.30 -17.07
CA LEU A 352 0.50 -16.32 -18.14
C LEU A 352 -0.22 -15.02 -17.78
N ILE A 353 0.48 -13.89 -17.94
CA ILE A 353 -0.08 -12.56 -17.69
C ILE A 353 -0.31 -11.85 -19.02
N THR A 354 -1.55 -11.45 -19.27
CA THR A 354 -1.90 -10.54 -20.37
C THR A 354 -2.48 -9.26 -19.78
N ALA A 355 -1.73 -8.17 -19.89
CA ALA A 355 -2.15 -6.86 -19.46
C ALA A 355 -2.93 -6.17 -20.58
N ASN A 356 -4.26 -6.15 -20.45
CA ASN A 356 -5.13 -5.43 -21.38
C ASN A 356 -4.99 -3.91 -21.22
N SER A 357 -5.63 -3.14 -22.10
CA SER A 357 -5.73 -1.69 -21.97
C SER A 357 -6.24 -1.29 -20.57
N ASN A 358 -5.60 -0.30 -19.94
CA ASN A 358 -5.85 0.19 -18.57
C ASN A 358 -5.46 -0.80 -17.44
N VAL A 359 -4.67 -1.81 -17.75
CA VAL A 359 -3.99 -2.65 -16.74
C VAL A 359 -2.59 -2.11 -16.50
N THR A 360 -2.22 -2.01 -15.23
CA THR A 360 -0.87 -1.67 -14.80
C THR A 360 -0.18 -2.88 -14.21
N ILE A 361 1.01 -3.23 -14.71
CA ILE A 361 1.93 -4.16 -14.05
C ILE A 361 2.92 -3.34 -13.24
N ALA A 362 2.93 -3.50 -11.93
CA ALA A 362 3.65 -2.63 -11.00
C ALA A 362 4.42 -3.46 -9.98
N PRO A 363 5.66 -3.90 -10.29
CA PRO A 363 6.48 -4.58 -9.31
C PRO A 363 6.68 -3.77 -8.02
N GLY A 364 6.89 -4.50 -6.93
CA GLY A 364 7.00 -3.97 -5.57
C GLY A 364 5.70 -3.84 -4.82
N ASP A 365 5.81 -3.70 -3.49
CA ASP A 365 4.65 -3.58 -2.61
C ASP A 365 4.13 -2.14 -2.60
N ARG A 366 2.86 -1.98 -2.99
CA ARG A 366 2.11 -0.72 -3.04
C ARG A 366 1.05 -0.64 -1.93
N THR A 367 1.02 -1.60 -1.00
CA THR A 367 0.05 -1.65 0.12
C THR A 367 0.52 -0.88 1.35
N LEU A 368 1.83 -0.74 1.47
CA LEU A 368 2.53 0.08 2.42
C LEU A 368 3.31 1.06 1.55
N GLU A 369 3.50 2.31 1.98
CA GLU A 369 4.48 3.21 1.35
C GLU A 369 5.89 2.64 1.59
N SER A 370 6.20 1.52 0.93
CA SER A 370 7.45 0.83 1.09
C SER A 370 8.50 1.64 0.34
N PRO A 371 9.53 2.15 1.04
CA PRO A 371 10.66 2.81 0.40
C PRO A 371 11.59 1.81 -0.30
N ALA A 372 11.28 0.50 -0.23
CA ALA A 372 12.11 -0.54 -0.80
C ALA A 372 11.70 -0.85 -2.26
N ARG A 373 12.73 -1.01 -3.08
CA ARG A 373 12.64 -1.69 -4.38
C ARG A 373 11.95 -3.04 -4.24
N GLY A 374 11.18 -3.41 -5.25
CA GLY A 374 10.54 -4.72 -5.29
C GLY A 374 10.68 -5.44 -6.61
N THR A 375 10.90 -6.74 -6.52
CA THR A 375 11.04 -7.63 -7.67
C THR A 375 9.81 -8.50 -7.80
N LEU A 376 9.06 -8.38 -8.89
CA LEU A 376 7.97 -9.29 -9.23
C LEU A 376 8.49 -10.34 -10.21
N THR A 377 8.34 -11.62 -9.89
CA THR A 377 8.75 -12.72 -10.78
C THR A 377 7.54 -13.26 -11.56
N VAL A 378 7.69 -13.45 -12.87
CA VAL A 378 6.66 -13.89 -13.84
C VAL A 378 7.20 -15.03 -14.70
N ASN A 379 6.90 -16.27 -14.34
CA ASN A 379 7.56 -17.45 -14.92
C ASN A 379 7.03 -17.84 -16.32
N ASN A 380 5.75 -17.60 -16.63
CA ASN A 380 5.17 -17.99 -17.93
C ASN A 380 5.12 -16.85 -18.96
N GLY A 381 5.87 -15.76 -18.72
CA GLY A 381 5.89 -14.58 -19.57
C GLY A 381 4.78 -13.55 -19.27
N VAL A 382 4.93 -12.39 -19.89
CA VAL A 382 4.03 -11.23 -19.77
C VAL A 382 3.80 -10.64 -21.14
N THR A 383 2.54 -10.44 -21.50
CA THR A 383 2.15 -9.70 -22.70
C THR A 383 1.56 -8.36 -22.27
N LEU A 384 2.27 -7.27 -22.57
CA LEU A 384 1.74 -5.91 -22.47
C LEU A 384 1.07 -5.55 -23.80
N LEU A 385 -0.21 -5.19 -23.76
CA LEU A 385 -0.98 -4.77 -24.94
C LEU A 385 -1.05 -3.23 -25.04
N PRO A 386 -1.46 -2.67 -26.20
CA PRO A 386 -1.69 -1.23 -26.32
C PRO A 386 -2.57 -0.65 -25.20
N GLY A 387 -2.11 0.43 -24.59
CA GLY A 387 -2.78 1.10 -23.48
C GLY A 387 -2.64 0.42 -22.12
N SER A 388 -1.84 -0.65 -21.99
CA SER A 388 -1.36 -1.14 -20.70
C SER A 388 -0.12 -0.36 -20.24
N THR A 389 0.21 -0.45 -18.95
CA THR A 389 1.35 0.25 -18.35
C THR A 389 2.24 -0.70 -17.56
N ALA A 390 3.55 -0.66 -17.78
CA ALA A 390 4.53 -1.19 -16.84
C ALA A 390 5.04 -0.03 -15.95
N ALA A 391 4.71 -0.06 -14.65
CA ALA A 391 4.99 1.04 -13.73
C ALA A 391 6.15 0.71 -12.78
N MET A 392 7.29 1.36 -12.98
CA MET A 392 8.52 1.16 -12.21
C MET A 392 8.84 2.36 -11.32
N ARG A 393 9.54 2.11 -10.22
CA ARG A 393 10.10 3.15 -9.35
C ARG A 393 11.62 3.06 -9.33
N LEU A 394 12.29 4.21 -9.35
CA LEU A 394 13.72 4.34 -9.14
C LEU A 394 14.02 4.84 -7.73
N PHE A 395 15.11 4.36 -7.17
CA PHE A 395 15.56 4.64 -5.82
C PHE A 395 17.06 4.94 -5.83
N GLY A 396 17.54 5.66 -4.81
CA GLY A 396 18.97 5.85 -4.56
C GLY A 396 19.78 6.46 -5.72
N PRO A 397 21.11 6.57 -5.55
CA PRO A 397 22.05 6.95 -6.62
C PRO A 397 22.70 5.75 -7.32
N ALA A 398 22.40 4.52 -6.89
CA ALA A 398 23.17 3.34 -7.25
C ALA A 398 22.53 2.55 -8.39
N SER A 399 23.35 1.74 -9.06
CA SER A 399 22.86 0.82 -10.09
C SER A 399 21.96 -0.26 -9.49
N ASN A 400 20.93 -0.66 -10.23
CA ASN A 400 19.92 -1.67 -9.86
C ASN A 400 19.02 -1.31 -8.67
N ASP A 401 19.00 -0.04 -8.26
CA ASP A 401 18.11 0.42 -7.20
C ASP A 401 16.75 0.82 -7.80
N SER A 402 16.00 -0.18 -8.26
CA SER A 402 14.74 -0.01 -8.97
C SER A 402 13.77 -1.15 -8.67
N ASP A 403 12.47 -0.86 -8.82
CA ASP A 403 11.48 -1.92 -9.01
C ASP A 403 11.85 -2.73 -10.27
N LYS A 404 11.60 -4.04 -10.24
CA LYS A 404 12.04 -4.97 -11.28
C LYS A 404 11.00 -6.02 -11.62
N LEU A 405 10.80 -6.29 -12.91
CA LEU A 405 10.01 -7.42 -13.40
C LEU A 405 10.94 -8.49 -13.96
N VAL A 406 10.85 -9.72 -13.44
CA VAL A 406 11.79 -10.79 -13.77
C VAL A 406 11.05 -12.00 -14.33
N GLN A 407 11.51 -12.51 -15.46
CA GLN A 407 11.11 -13.82 -15.97
C GLN A 407 12.27 -14.80 -15.81
N ASN A 408 12.12 -15.79 -14.93
CA ASN A 408 13.18 -16.75 -14.58
C ASN A 408 13.08 -18.13 -15.26
N THR A 409 12.05 -18.36 -16.05
CA THR A 409 11.85 -19.60 -16.81
C THR A 409 11.50 -19.27 -18.25
N THR A 410 11.48 -20.25 -19.15
CA THR A 410 11.10 -20.04 -20.56
C THR A 410 9.70 -19.41 -20.66
N GLY A 411 9.57 -18.41 -21.51
CA GLY A 411 8.40 -17.56 -21.63
C GLY A 411 8.74 -16.30 -22.41
N THR A 412 7.76 -15.58 -22.92
CA THR A 412 8.04 -14.36 -23.69
C THR A 412 7.60 -13.12 -22.92
N MET A 413 8.47 -12.11 -22.87
CA MET A 413 8.05 -10.74 -22.59
C MET A 413 7.70 -10.05 -23.91
N THR A 414 6.46 -9.60 -24.04
CA THR A 414 6.02 -8.76 -25.16
C THR A 414 5.82 -7.33 -24.66
N PHE A 415 6.55 -6.39 -25.27
CA PHE A 415 6.46 -4.96 -24.98
C PHE A 415 5.59 -4.24 -26.02
N ASP A 416 4.66 -3.47 -25.49
CA ASP A 416 3.80 -2.49 -26.17
C ASP A 416 3.37 -1.50 -25.06
N GLY A 417 2.40 -0.63 -25.30
CA GLY A 417 1.85 0.26 -24.28
C GLY A 417 2.90 1.22 -23.71
N THR A 418 2.83 1.49 -22.41
CA THR A 418 3.65 2.50 -21.75
C THR A 418 4.59 1.91 -20.72
N LEU A 419 5.88 2.24 -20.79
CA LEU A 419 6.79 2.15 -19.65
C LEU A 419 6.68 3.47 -18.88
N ASP A 420 6.20 3.41 -17.64
CA ASP A 420 6.06 4.58 -16.77
C ASP A 420 7.01 4.45 -15.59
N VAL A 421 8.04 5.29 -15.57
CA VAL A 421 9.08 5.27 -14.54
C VAL A 421 8.95 6.50 -13.66
N THR A 422 8.88 6.28 -12.36
CA THR A 422 8.74 7.36 -11.36
C THR A 422 9.92 7.34 -10.39
N SER A 423 10.25 8.50 -9.82
CA SER A 423 11.27 8.61 -8.78
C SER A 423 10.65 8.44 -7.39
N ALA A 424 11.21 7.55 -6.57
CA ALA A 424 10.93 7.53 -5.14
C ALA A 424 11.59 8.72 -4.43
N ALA A 425 11.16 9.04 -3.20
CA ALA A 425 11.71 10.15 -2.42
C ALA A 425 13.23 10.06 -2.19
N ALA A 426 13.80 8.85 -2.22
CA ALA A 426 15.24 8.60 -2.05
C ALA A 426 16.04 8.64 -3.37
N PHE A 427 15.41 8.95 -4.50
CA PHE A 427 16.07 9.02 -5.80
C PHE A 427 17.10 10.16 -5.84
N ASN A 428 18.34 9.83 -6.19
CA ASN A 428 19.45 10.78 -6.25
C ASN A 428 20.30 10.52 -7.50
N PRO A 429 19.88 11.02 -8.68
CA PRO A 429 20.49 10.63 -9.95
C PRO A 429 21.95 11.07 -10.07
N VAL A 430 22.80 10.19 -10.59
CA VAL A 430 24.21 10.48 -10.90
C VAL A 430 24.58 9.98 -12.29
N ALA A 431 25.49 10.66 -12.97
CA ALA A 431 26.01 10.20 -14.26
C ALA A 431 26.66 8.82 -14.14
N GLY A 432 26.40 7.94 -15.10
CA GLY A 432 26.86 6.56 -15.11
C GLY A 432 25.97 5.57 -14.34
N ALA A 433 24.94 6.03 -13.61
CA ALA A 433 23.99 5.14 -12.96
C ALA A 433 23.17 4.35 -14.00
N SER A 434 22.97 3.05 -13.74
CA SER A 434 22.17 2.15 -14.58
C SER A 434 21.10 1.44 -13.75
N TYR A 435 19.84 1.58 -14.12
CA TYR A 435 18.72 0.95 -13.43
C TYR A 435 18.19 -0.21 -14.26
N ASP A 436 18.08 -1.35 -13.59
CA ASP A 436 17.69 -2.63 -14.17
C ASP A 436 16.23 -2.92 -13.85
N LEU A 437 15.39 -2.80 -14.87
CA LEU A 437 13.93 -2.80 -14.73
C LEU A 437 13.33 -4.14 -15.15
N PHE A 438 13.99 -4.87 -16.05
CA PHE A 438 13.47 -6.10 -16.65
C PHE A 438 14.58 -7.15 -16.82
N ASP A 439 14.32 -8.38 -16.38
CA ASP A 439 15.12 -9.54 -16.76
C ASP A 439 14.26 -10.54 -17.53
N TRP A 440 14.81 -11.12 -18.59
CA TRP A 440 14.18 -12.19 -19.35
C TRP A 440 15.18 -13.31 -19.65
N ILE A 441 14.65 -14.53 -19.79
CA ILE A 441 15.42 -15.68 -20.31
C ILE A 441 15.41 -15.67 -21.84
N ASP A 442 14.23 -15.55 -22.43
CA ASP A 442 14.06 -15.49 -23.88
C ASP A 442 14.00 -14.04 -24.35
N ALA A 443 14.60 -13.73 -25.50
CA ALA A 443 14.63 -12.38 -26.03
C ALA A 443 13.20 -11.78 -26.14
N PRO A 444 12.99 -10.53 -25.72
CA PRO A 444 11.68 -9.91 -25.72
C PRO A 444 11.22 -9.61 -27.15
N ILE A 445 9.90 -9.45 -27.31
CA ILE A 445 9.27 -9.10 -28.57
C ILE A 445 8.68 -7.69 -28.45
N GLY A 446 8.88 -6.87 -29.49
CA GLY A 446 8.28 -5.54 -29.58
C GLY A 446 9.04 -4.48 -28.77
N THR A 447 8.43 -3.29 -28.69
CA THR A 447 8.95 -2.11 -28.00
C THR A 447 7.79 -1.38 -27.32
N PHE A 448 8.05 -0.71 -26.20
CA PHE A 448 7.10 0.22 -25.62
C PHE A 448 6.71 1.31 -26.62
N ALA A 449 5.41 1.60 -26.73
CA ALA A 449 4.89 2.68 -27.57
C ALA A 449 5.19 4.05 -26.94
N VAL A 450 5.23 4.12 -25.61
CA VAL A 450 5.55 5.33 -24.84
C VAL A 450 6.51 4.98 -23.72
N ILE A 451 7.53 5.80 -23.50
CA ILE A 451 8.45 5.70 -22.37
C ILE A 451 8.43 7.04 -21.62
N ASN A 452 7.88 7.04 -20.41
CA ASN A 452 7.91 8.17 -19.50
C ASN A 452 9.02 7.94 -18.48
N LEU A 453 9.97 8.86 -18.41
CA LEU A 453 11.05 8.86 -17.42
C LEU A 453 10.95 10.13 -16.57
N PRO A 454 11.37 10.09 -15.29
CA PRO A 454 11.36 11.28 -14.46
C PRO A 454 12.36 12.31 -15.00
N GLU A 455 12.07 13.59 -14.76
CA GLU A 455 12.98 14.67 -15.08
C GLU A 455 14.28 14.52 -14.28
N LEU A 456 15.41 14.83 -14.93
CA LEU A 456 16.72 14.80 -14.30
C LEU A 456 17.19 16.24 -14.03
N PRO A 457 17.98 16.45 -12.96
CA PRO A 457 18.64 17.74 -12.73
C PRO A 457 19.50 18.18 -13.92
N GLU A 458 19.76 19.49 -13.99
CA GLU A 458 20.64 20.07 -14.99
C GLU A 458 22.02 19.38 -15.00
N GLY A 459 22.56 19.17 -16.20
CA GLY A 459 23.83 18.46 -16.39
C GLY A 459 23.70 16.94 -16.47
N LEU A 460 22.50 16.37 -16.37
CA LEU A 460 22.22 14.94 -16.57
C LEU A 460 21.18 14.72 -17.68
N ALA A 461 21.27 13.59 -18.37
CA ALA A 461 20.27 13.12 -19.30
C ALA A 461 20.11 11.61 -19.23
N TRP A 462 18.95 11.13 -19.68
CA TRP A 462 18.76 9.71 -19.97
C TRP A 462 19.49 9.34 -21.25
N GLN A 463 20.23 8.23 -21.24
CA GLN A 463 20.95 7.74 -22.39
C GLN A 463 19.98 7.47 -23.56
N ASP A 464 20.31 8.00 -24.73
CA ASP A 464 19.65 7.68 -25.99
C ASP A 464 20.44 6.54 -26.68
N PHE A 465 19.76 5.44 -26.97
CA PHE A 465 20.31 4.28 -27.69
C PHE A 465 20.13 4.39 -29.21
N GLY A 466 19.68 5.56 -29.69
CA GLY A 466 19.44 5.90 -31.08
C GLY A 466 17.96 6.17 -31.36
N GLY A 467 17.68 7.23 -32.12
CA GLY A 467 16.31 7.55 -32.56
C GLY A 467 15.37 7.99 -31.43
N GLY A 468 15.89 8.45 -30.29
CA GLY A 468 15.09 8.86 -29.13
C GLY A 468 14.73 7.71 -28.19
N VAL A 469 15.28 6.51 -28.39
CA VAL A 469 14.99 5.33 -27.57
C VAL A 469 15.79 5.39 -26.27
N ARG A 470 15.10 5.45 -25.13
CA ARG A 470 15.72 5.61 -23.80
C ARG A 470 15.71 4.34 -22.92
N PHE A 471 15.44 3.19 -23.53
CA PHE A 471 15.44 1.88 -22.87
C PHE A 471 16.26 0.87 -23.70
N ASP A 472 17.20 0.18 -23.04
CA ASP A 472 18.05 -0.82 -23.67
C ASP A 472 17.35 -2.19 -23.67
N TYR A 473 16.72 -2.54 -24.80
CA TYR A 473 16.05 -3.83 -24.99
C TYR A 473 17.00 -5.04 -25.05
N SER A 474 18.32 -4.84 -25.01
CA SER A 474 19.28 -5.94 -24.91
C SER A 474 19.63 -6.30 -23.47
N THR A 475 19.47 -5.36 -22.53
CA THR A 475 19.85 -5.53 -21.12
C THR A 475 18.72 -5.27 -20.13
N GLY A 476 17.61 -4.68 -20.56
CA GLY A 476 16.47 -4.36 -19.69
C GLY A 476 16.65 -3.10 -18.86
N GLN A 477 17.56 -2.22 -19.28
CA GLN A 477 18.07 -1.12 -18.47
C GLN A 477 17.74 0.27 -19.01
N ILE A 478 17.73 1.25 -18.10
CA ILE A 478 17.85 2.68 -18.41
C ILE A 478 19.12 3.23 -17.76
N ARG A 479 19.74 4.23 -18.39
CA ARG A 479 21.04 4.77 -17.94
C ARG A 479 21.04 6.28 -17.91
N ILE A 480 21.75 6.83 -16.93
CA ILE A 480 21.97 8.27 -16.81
C ILE A 480 23.35 8.59 -17.36
N VAL A 481 23.44 9.60 -18.21
CA VAL A 481 24.67 10.16 -18.77
C VAL A 481 24.82 11.61 -18.38
N SER A 482 26.05 12.12 -18.41
CA SER A 482 26.30 13.55 -18.31
C SER A 482 25.71 14.27 -19.52
N ASN A 483 25.09 15.43 -19.29
CA ASN A 483 24.56 16.35 -20.30
C ASN A 483 24.97 17.79 -19.98
N ILE A 484 26.24 17.96 -19.63
CA ILE A 484 26.86 19.28 -19.48
C ILE A 484 27.10 19.81 -20.89
N THR A 485 26.71 21.05 -21.17
CA THR A 485 27.10 21.74 -22.41
C THR A 485 28.33 22.61 -22.17
N TYR A 486 29.11 22.91 -23.20
CA TYR A 486 30.28 23.78 -23.09
C TYR A 486 29.87 25.16 -22.58
N ALA A 487 28.72 25.66 -23.04
CA ALA A 487 28.15 26.92 -22.54
C ALA A 487 27.92 26.89 -21.02
N SER A 488 27.36 25.80 -20.49
CA SER A 488 27.15 25.65 -19.04
C SER A 488 28.46 25.50 -18.27
N TRP A 489 29.44 24.78 -18.81
CA TRP A 489 30.78 24.67 -18.22
C TRP A 489 31.49 26.02 -18.20
N LEU A 490 31.44 26.77 -19.30
CA LEU A 490 32.08 28.08 -19.43
C LEU A 490 31.45 29.10 -18.47
N ALA A 491 30.12 29.09 -18.34
CA ALA A 491 29.41 29.95 -17.37
C ALA A 491 29.83 29.66 -15.92
N ALA A 492 30.08 28.40 -15.58
CA ALA A 492 30.58 28.00 -14.26
C ALA A 492 32.05 28.41 -14.01
N ASN A 493 32.79 28.76 -15.06
CA ASN A 493 34.19 29.18 -15.00
C ASN A 493 34.38 30.65 -15.41
N ALA A 494 33.45 31.53 -15.03
CA ALA A 494 33.63 32.97 -15.21
C ALA A 494 34.91 33.48 -14.49
N PRO A 495 35.66 34.46 -15.07
CA PRO A 495 35.31 35.31 -16.20
C PRO A 495 35.64 34.77 -17.61
N ALA A 496 36.04 33.50 -17.77
CA ALA A 496 36.34 32.95 -19.09
C ALA A 496 35.16 33.10 -20.07
N THR A 497 35.47 33.46 -21.32
CA THR A 497 34.47 33.67 -22.39
C THR A 497 34.94 32.98 -23.66
N GLY A 498 34.05 32.45 -24.50
CA GLY A 498 34.39 31.85 -25.80
C GLY A 498 35.01 30.44 -25.75
N PHE A 499 34.94 29.72 -26.88
CA PHE A 499 35.54 28.38 -27.06
C PHE A 499 37.01 28.44 -27.51
N THR A 500 37.34 29.36 -28.41
CA THR A 500 38.67 29.48 -29.03
C THR A 500 39.56 30.55 -28.41
N THR A 501 39.04 31.24 -27.41
CA THR A 501 39.71 32.25 -26.59
C THR A 501 40.65 31.59 -25.59
N ASP A 502 41.60 32.35 -25.09
CA ASP A 502 42.59 31.97 -24.10
C ASP A 502 42.51 33.05 -23.01
N SER A 503 41.82 32.73 -21.90
CA SER A 503 41.38 33.76 -20.96
C SER A 503 42.45 34.14 -19.92
N ASP A 504 43.44 33.28 -19.71
CA ASP A 504 44.57 33.51 -18.81
C ASP A 504 45.89 33.76 -19.54
N ASN A 505 45.87 33.75 -20.87
CA ASN A 505 46.97 34.05 -21.77
C ASN A 505 48.14 33.05 -21.65
N ASP A 506 47.85 31.79 -21.33
CA ASP A 506 48.85 30.72 -21.25
C ASP A 506 49.16 30.05 -22.62
N GLY A 507 48.37 30.36 -23.65
CA GLY A 507 48.47 29.80 -24.99
C GLY A 507 47.60 28.57 -25.24
N VAL A 508 46.77 28.14 -24.28
CA VAL A 508 45.83 27.02 -24.37
C VAL A 508 44.40 27.56 -24.45
N PRO A 509 43.67 27.33 -25.56
CA PRO A 509 42.30 27.83 -25.65
C PRO A 509 41.34 27.15 -24.67
N ASN A 510 40.36 27.89 -24.15
CA ASN A 510 39.35 27.43 -23.18
C ASN A 510 38.67 26.09 -23.59
N GLY A 511 38.38 25.89 -24.88
CA GLY A 511 37.81 24.65 -25.40
C GLY A 511 38.76 23.46 -25.30
N VAL A 512 40.07 23.69 -25.45
CA VAL A 512 41.11 22.70 -25.21
C VAL A 512 41.25 22.46 -23.70
N GLU A 513 41.27 23.52 -22.89
CA GLU A 513 41.30 23.39 -21.43
C GLU A 513 40.12 22.59 -20.87
N HIS A 514 38.94 22.75 -21.46
CA HIS A 514 37.78 21.93 -21.13
C HIS A 514 38.02 20.44 -21.42
N VAL A 515 38.68 20.10 -22.53
CA VAL A 515 39.09 18.71 -22.82
C VAL A 515 40.14 18.23 -21.81
N LEU A 516 41.04 19.13 -21.39
CA LEU A 516 42.10 18.83 -20.42
C LEU A 516 41.60 18.72 -18.97
N GLY A 517 40.43 19.28 -18.68
CA GLY A 517 39.89 19.38 -17.32
C GLY A 517 40.58 20.45 -16.48
N THR A 518 41.23 21.43 -17.12
CA THR A 518 41.89 22.56 -16.45
C THR A 518 40.91 23.72 -16.26
N ASN A 519 41.25 24.66 -15.36
CA ASN A 519 40.45 25.86 -15.12
C ASN A 519 40.89 26.95 -16.10
N PRO A 520 39.97 27.48 -16.94
CA PRO A 520 40.30 28.43 -18.02
C PRO A 520 40.73 29.82 -17.58
N ASN A 521 40.85 30.06 -16.27
CA ASN A 521 41.28 31.33 -15.70
C ASN A 521 42.63 31.21 -14.96
N THR A 522 43.29 30.05 -15.03
CA THR A 522 44.53 29.79 -14.29
C THR A 522 45.54 29.04 -15.17
N PRO A 523 46.74 29.59 -15.38
CA PRO A 523 47.69 29.04 -16.34
C PRO A 523 47.95 27.56 -16.14
N SER A 524 47.87 26.81 -17.23
CA SER A 524 48.06 25.38 -17.31
C SER A 524 49.26 25.02 -18.19
N ALA A 525 49.83 23.83 -17.97
CA ALA A 525 50.94 23.35 -18.80
C ALA A 525 50.47 22.71 -20.12
N GLY A 526 49.15 22.61 -20.36
CA GLY A 526 48.57 21.95 -21.51
C GLY A 526 49.03 20.50 -21.69
N LEU A 527 49.75 20.23 -22.78
CA LEU A 527 50.28 18.92 -23.12
C LEU A 527 51.69 18.73 -22.55
N ASN A 528 51.91 17.63 -21.82
CA ASN A 528 53.21 17.29 -21.26
C ASN A 528 53.99 16.37 -22.20
N GLN A 529 55.06 16.87 -22.83
CA GLN A 529 55.94 16.03 -23.65
C GLN A 529 56.68 15.00 -22.79
N VAL A 530 56.58 13.73 -23.17
CA VAL A 530 57.23 12.61 -22.47
C VAL A 530 58.53 12.22 -23.18
N THR A 531 58.49 12.02 -24.50
CA THR A 531 59.69 11.67 -25.29
C THR A 531 59.63 12.25 -26.70
N ALA A 532 60.80 12.55 -27.26
CA ALA A 532 60.97 12.82 -28.68
C ALA A 532 62.19 12.05 -29.19
N THR A 533 62.00 11.31 -30.28
CA THR A 533 63.02 10.56 -31.01
C THR A 533 62.99 11.01 -32.47
N PRO A 534 63.97 10.63 -33.31
CA PRO A 534 63.95 10.99 -34.73
C PRO A 534 62.67 10.57 -35.47
N ASN A 535 62.01 9.49 -35.03
CA ASN A 535 60.85 8.90 -35.72
C ASN A 535 59.55 8.92 -34.90
N SER A 536 59.57 9.41 -33.66
CA SER A 536 58.41 9.34 -32.78
C SER A 536 58.38 10.45 -31.75
N PHE A 537 57.18 10.94 -31.45
CA PHE A 537 56.90 11.95 -30.44
C PHE A 537 55.77 11.46 -29.53
N THR A 538 55.96 11.55 -28.21
CA THR A 538 54.96 11.13 -27.23
C THR A 538 54.70 12.25 -26.24
N PHE A 539 53.42 12.55 -26.02
CA PHE A 539 52.97 13.46 -24.96
C PHE A 539 51.86 12.82 -24.11
N ARG A 540 51.63 13.40 -22.95
CA ARG A 540 50.54 13.05 -22.03
C ARG A 540 49.70 14.27 -21.72
N HIS A 541 48.44 14.03 -21.42
CA HIS A 541 47.57 15.06 -20.89
C HIS A 541 46.48 14.45 -20.01
N GLN A 542 45.93 15.25 -19.11
CA GLN A 542 44.71 14.90 -18.39
C GLN A 542 43.51 15.00 -19.34
N LEU A 543 42.52 14.12 -19.17
CA LEU A 543 41.24 14.18 -19.86
C LEU A 543 40.15 14.52 -18.85
N ASN A 544 39.31 15.49 -19.19
CA ASN A 544 38.13 15.82 -18.40
C ASN A 544 37.14 14.64 -18.43
N PRO A 545 36.82 14.01 -17.28
CA PRO A 545 35.85 12.91 -17.22
C PRO A 545 34.41 13.38 -17.44
N ALA A 546 34.16 14.69 -17.37
CA ALA A 546 32.87 15.33 -17.59
C ALA A 546 32.92 16.25 -18.81
N LEU A 547 33.40 15.70 -19.94
CA LEU A 547 33.42 16.42 -21.22
C LEU A 547 31.98 16.81 -21.60
N ALA A 548 31.82 18.05 -22.05
CA ALA A 548 30.56 18.58 -22.49
C ALA A 548 30.05 17.81 -23.72
N SER A 549 28.74 17.59 -23.77
CA SER A 549 28.09 16.78 -24.80
C SER A 549 28.21 17.37 -26.21
N ASP A 550 28.43 18.68 -26.31
CA ASP A 550 28.71 19.45 -27.53
C ASP A 550 30.21 19.72 -27.73
N VAL A 551 31.12 18.97 -27.11
CA VAL A 551 32.58 19.09 -27.35
C VAL A 551 33.18 17.77 -27.77
N ALA A 552 33.89 17.78 -28.89
CA ALA A 552 34.70 16.68 -29.37
C ALA A 552 36.19 17.08 -29.41
N TYR A 553 37.08 16.08 -29.46
CA TYR A 553 38.51 16.33 -29.64
C TYR A 553 39.17 15.30 -30.55
N THR A 554 40.24 15.72 -31.21
CA THR A 554 41.07 14.88 -32.08
C THR A 554 42.55 15.20 -31.89
N TYR A 555 43.41 14.28 -32.34
CA TYR A 555 44.85 14.50 -32.39
C TYR A 555 45.31 14.67 -33.82
N GLN A 556 46.24 15.59 -34.04
CA GLN A 556 46.82 15.87 -35.34
C GLN A 556 48.34 15.98 -35.25
N TRP A 557 49.00 15.70 -36.36
CA TRP A 557 50.46 15.78 -36.47
C TRP A 557 50.89 16.71 -37.61
N SER A 558 52.10 17.24 -37.53
CA SER A 558 52.71 18.11 -38.55
C SER A 558 54.24 18.01 -38.54
N THR A 559 54.88 18.37 -39.65
CA THR A 559 56.35 18.49 -39.76
C THR A 559 56.82 19.94 -39.88
N ASP A 560 55.91 20.88 -40.14
CA ASP A 560 56.21 22.28 -40.43
C ASP A 560 55.33 23.28 -39.65
N LEU A 561 54.40 22.77 -38.83
CA LEU A 561 53.39 23.52 -38.06
C LEU A 561 52.34 24.25 -38.90
N THR A 562 52.35 24.09 -40.22
CA THR A 562 51.38 24.71 -41.13
C THR A 562 50.42 23.66 -41.69
N GLU A 563 50.94 22.52 -42.14
CA GLU A 563 50.14 21.41 -42.64
C GLU A 563 49.89 20.39 -41.52
N TRP A 564 48.63 20.30 -41.07
CA TRP A 564 48.20 19.38 -40.01
C TRP A 564 47.39 18.22 -40.59
N LYS A 565 47.73 17.00 -40.17
CA LYS A 565 47.15 15.75 -40.67
C LYS A 565 46.61 14.89 -39.55
N THR A 566 45.59 14.10 -39.85
CA THR A 566 45.12 13.03 -38.97
C THR A 566 45.98 11.77 -39.13
N SER A 567 45.80 10.81 -38.23
CA SER A 567 46.52 9.53 -38.26
C SER A 567 46.41 8.85 -39.64
N GLY A 568 47.56 8.45 -40.20
CA GLY A 568 47.62 7.73 -41.47
C GLY A 568 47.45 8.58 -42.73
N GLN A 569 47.25 9.89 -42.66
CA GLN A 569 47.31 10.75 -43.85
C GLN A 569 48.77 11.08 -44.22
N SER A 570 49.06 11.35 -45.49
CA SER A 570 50.38 11.86 -45.94
C SER A 570 50.36 13.39 -46.06
N ASN A 571 51.46 14.04 -45.69
CA ASN A 571 51.66 15.47 -45.95
C ASN A 571 52.25 15.72 -47.35
N THR A 572 52.39 16.99 -47.74
CA THR A 572 52.92 17.42 -49.05
C THR A 572 54.36 16.94 -49.28
N GLY A 573 55.13 16.72 -48.21
CA GLY A 573 56.49 16.16 -48.25
C GLY A 573 56.55 14.63 -48.31
N GLY A 574 55.42 13.92 -48.41
CA GLY A 574 55.36 12.46 -48.49
C GLY A 574 55.59 11.71 -47.17
N VAL A 575 55.61 12.42 -46.03
CA VAL A 575 55.69 11.82 -44.69
C VAL A 575 54.30 11.36 -44.26
N GLN A 576 54.22 10.22 -43.59
CA GLN A 576 53.00 9.68 -43.00
C GLN A 576 53.23 9.29 -41.55
N THR A 577 52.30 9.62 -40.65
CA THR A 577 52.44 9.37 -39.22
C THR A 577 51.20 8.65 -38.69
N ALA A 578 51.41 7.60 -37.89
CA ALA A 578 50.35 6.96 -37.12
C ALA A 578 50.25 7.63 -35.74
N ILE A 579 49.04 7.93 -35.30
CA ILE A 579 48.74 8.41 -33.96
C ILE A 579 48.05 7.29 -33.19
N SER A 580 48.58 6.95 -32.01
CA SER A 580 47.98 6.01 -31.06
C SER A 580 47.76 6.73 -29.73
N ALA A 581 46.51 6.72 -29.24
CA ALA A 581 46.15 7.26 -27.92
C ALA A 581 45.68 6.11 -27.00
N SER A 582 46.14 6.11 -25.76
CA SER A 582 45.64 5.15 -24.75
C SER A 582 44.23 5.50 -24.31
N ALA A 583 43.50 4.53 -23.74
CA ALA A 583 42.40 4.87 -22.85
C ALA A 583 42.93 5.69 -21.64
N PRO A 584 42.10 6.54 -21.01
CA PRO A 584 42.48 7.25 -19.79
C PRO A 584 42.81 6.27 -18.66
N ASP A 585 43.87 6.52 -17.90
CA ASP A 585 44.18 5.75 -16.70
C ASP A 585 43.32 6.15 -15.49
N ALA A 586 43.58 5.57 -14.31
CA ALA A 586 42.83 5.86 -13.09
C ALA A 586 42.93 7.32 -12.60
N ASN A 587 43.89 8.09 -13.11
CA ASN A 587 44.03 9.53 -12.86
C ASN A 587 43.56 10.37 -14.06
N ASN A 588 42.83 9.74 -14.99
CA ASN A 588 42.37 10.32 -16.25
C ASN A 588 43.50 10.81 -17.17
N ILE A 589 44.71 10.25 -17.10
CA ILE A 589 45.81 10.61 -17.99
C ILE A 589 45.75 9.79 -19.28
N VAL A 590 45.85 10.46 -20.42
CA VAL A 590 45.96 9.86 -21.75
C VAL A 590 47.39 9.99 -22.25
N THR A 591 47.98 8.90 -22.74
CA THR A 591 49.28 8.92 -23.44
C THR A 591 49.07 8.83 -24.94
N VAL A 592 49.61 9.80 -25.68
CA VAL A 592 49.49 9.89 -27.13
C VAL A 592 50.88 9.76 -27.75
N THR A 593 51.04 8.79 -28.65
CA THR A 593 52.29 8.55 -29.38
C THR A 593 52.05 8.73 -30.87
N MET A 594 52.89 9.53 -31.50
CA MET A 594 52.91 9.79 -32.93
C MET A 594 54.18 9.20 -33.52
N THR A 595 54.07 8.29 -34.48
CA THR A 595 55.21 7.58 -35.06
C THR A 595 55.20 7.71 -36.57
N ILE A 596 56.33 8.16 -37.15
CA ILE A 596 56.51 8.20 -38.60
C ILE A 596 56.49 6.77 -39.13
N THR A 597 55.56 6.51 -40.04
CA THR A 597 55.33 5.18 -40.65
C THR A 597 55.82 5.12 -42.10
N ALA A 598 55.95 6.27 -42.78
CA ALA A 598 56.56 6.39 -44.10
C ALA A 598 57.23 7.76 -44.28
N GLY A 599 58.30 7.80 -45.08
CA GLY A 599 59.12 9.00 -45.30
C GLY A 599 60.08 9.32 -44.14
N SER A 600 60.71 10.50 -44.17
CA SER A 600 61.60 10.98 -43.11
C SER A 600 61.42 12.48 -42.91
N SER A 601 61.45 12.94 -41.65
CA SER A 601 61.44 14.36 -41.31
C SER A 601 62.43 14.65 -40.19
N THR A 602 63.02 15.84 -40.18
CA THR A 602 63.86 16.33 -39.07
C THR A 602 63.03 16.95 -37.95
N ARG A 603 61.72 17.14 -38.17
CA ARG A 603 60.78 17.72 -37.20
C ARG A 603 59.47 16.94 -37.20
N LEU A 604 58.95 16.64 -36.02
CA LEU A 604 57.64 16.06 -35.83
C LEU A 604 56.96 16.79 -34.67
N SER A 605 55.72 17.20 -34.87
CA SER A 605 54.94 17.93 -33.90
C SER A 605 53.55 17.34 -33.80
N GLY A 606 52.98 17.38 -32.59
CA GLY A 606 51.64 16.91 -32.31
C GLY A 606 50.80 17.99 -31.65
N ARG A 607 49.49 17.97 -31.88
CA ARG A 607 48.52 18.81 -31.17
C ARG A 607 47.25 18.06 -30.83
N LEU A 608 46.57 18.52 -29.79
CA LEU A 608 45.17 18.24 -29.50
C LEU A 608 44.32 19.35 -30.10
N VAL A 609 43.23 19.01 -30.78
CA VAL A 609 42.25 19.96 -31.31
C VAL A 609 40.91 19.66 -30.68
N ALA A 610 40.32 20.64 -30.01
CA ALA A 610 38.95 20.59 -29.53
C ALA A 610 38.01 21.25 -30.57
N THR A 611 36.80 20.73 -30.73
CA THR A 611 35.75 21.27 -31.59
C THR A 611 34.44 21.27 -30.84
N GLN A 612 33.64 22.32 -31.03
CA GLN A 612 32.29 22.44 -30.50
C GLN A 612 31.27 22.21 -31.61
#